data_AF-D3V5X5-F1
#
_entry.id   AF-D3V5X5-F1
#
_cell.length_a   1.000
_cell.length_b   1.000
_cell.length_c   1.000
_cell.angle_alpha   90.00
_cell.angle_beta   90.00
_cell.angle_gamma   90.00
#
_symmetry.space_group_name_H-M   'P 1'
#
loop_
_entity.id
_entity.type
_entity.pdbx_description
1 polymer ?
#
loop_
_entity_poly.entity_id
_entity_poly.type
_entity_poly.pdbx_seq_one_letter_code
_entity_poly.pdbx_strand_id
1 'polypeptide(L)'
;MKYRSLFVFAVLLFSSSYAMAQKEYWYEGCPKYSEKGLSELIQRTKTTPVKSASELQQYSKGEVEVYLKKAKCDMHNLEKYAKQLEKKLKENEDIQKSQTRS
;
A
#
# COMPACT_ATOMS: atom_id res chain seq x y z
N MET A 1 -21.71 40.63 -21.11
CA MET A 1 -21.51 39.26 -20.60
C MET A 1 -20.35 38.55 -21.33
N LYS A 2 -19.10 39.03 -21.22
CA LYS A 2 -17.94 38.46 -21.96
C LYS A 2 -16.96 37.66 -21.09
N TYR A 3 -17.08 37.73 -19.77
CA TYR A 3 -16.15 37.07 -18.83
C TYR A 3 -16.68 35.76 -18.23
N ARG A 4 -17.98 35.46 -18.46
CA ARG A 4 -18.65 34.31 -17.86
C ARG A 4 -18.16 32.98 -18.45
N SER A 5 -17.81 32.96 -19.74
CA SER A 5 -17.32 31.75 -20.42
C SER A 5 -15.86 31.43 -20.09
N LEU A 6 -15.01 32.44 -19.83
CA LEU A 6 -13.61 32.22 -19.46
C LEU A 6 -13.48 31.56 -18.09
N PHE A 7 -14.39 31.89 -17.17
CA PHE A 7 -14.41 31.29 -15.82
C PHE A 7 -14.76 29.79 -15.86
N VAL A 8 -15.68 29.39 -16.75
CA VAL A 8 -16.09 27.99 -16.90
C VAL A 8 -14.97 27.13 -17.48
N PHE A 9 -14.21 27.66 -18.45
CA PHE A 9 -13.05 26.95 -19.01
C PHE A 9 -11.90 26.79 -18.00
N ALA A 10 -11.64 27.79 -17.15
CA ALA A 10 -10.61 27.71 -16.12
C ALA A 10 -10.93 26.65 -15.03
N VAL A 11 -12.20 26.54 -14.63
CA VAL A 11 -12.64 25.54 -13.64
C VAL A 11 -12.59 24.12 -14.20
N LEU A 12 -12.92 23.92 -15.48
CA LEU A 12 -12.83 22.62 -16.15
C LEU A 12 -11.39 22.13 -16.35
N LEU A 13 -10.43 23.04 -16.58
CA LEU A 13 -9.01 22.67 -16.69
C LEU A 13 -8.43 22.23 -15.33
N PHE A 14 -8.81 22.90 -14.25
CA PHE A 14 -8.34 22.58 -12.89
C PHE A 14 -8.91 21.28 -12.30
N SER A 15 -10.07 20.81 -12.79
CA SER A 15 -10.69 19.57 -12.30
C SER A 15 -10.09 18.29 -12.90
N SER A 16 -9.22 18.41 -13.91
CA SER A 16 -8.52 17.26 -14.50
C SER A 16 -7.26 16.84 -13.73
N SER A 17 -6.70 17.72 -12.90
CA SER A 17 -5.61 17.43 -11.97
C SER A 17 -6.12 16.69 -10.73
N TYR A 18 -6.81 15.57 -10.96
CA TYR A 18 -6.88 14.53 -9.94
C TYR A 18 -5.43 14.14 -9.64
N ALA A 19 -5.00 14.47 -8.42
CA ALA A 19 -3.80 13.96 -7.81
C ALA A 19 -3.92 12.43 -7.73
N MET A 20 -3.69 11.76 -8.85
CA MET A 20 -3.28 10.36 -8.87
C MET A 20 -1.89 10.39 -8.25
N ALA A 21 -1.83 10.34 -6.92
CA ALA A 21 -0.64 9.93 -6.21
C ALA A 21 -0.16 8.67 -6.94
N GLN A 22 0.95 8.78 -7.66
CA GLN A 22 1.47 7.69 -8.49
C GLN A 22 1.58 6.48 -7.58
N LYS A 23 0.64 5.55 -7.68
CA LYS A 23 0.69 4.31 -6.92
C LYS A 23 1.86 3.55 -7.52
N GLU A 24 2.94 3.48 -6.79
CA GLU A 24 4.04 2.59 -7.17
C GLU A 24 3.54 1.15 -7.06
N TYR A 25 4.02 0.28 -7.95
CA TYR A 25 3.69 -1.15 -7.93
C TYR A 25 4.98 -1.97 -7.77
N TRP A 26 4.87 -3.14 -7.15
CA TRP A 26 5.95 -4.14 -7.17
C TRP A 26 5.94 -4.92 -8.49
N TYR A 27 4.74 -5.25 -8.96
CA TYR A 27 4.43 -5.89 -10.24
C TYR A 27 2.95 -5.64 -10.58
N GLU A 28 2.52 -6.03 -11.77
CA GLU A 28 1.13 -5.82 -12.22
C GLU A 28 0.11 -6.40 -11.22
N GLY A 29 -0.82 -5.55 -10.76
CA GLY A 29 -1.83 -5.94 -9.78
C GLY A 29 -1.35 -6.00 -8.32
N CYS A 30 -0.10 -5.65 -8.02
CA CYS A 30 0.41 -5.55 -6.65
C CYS A 30 0.94 -4.14 -6.32
N PRO A 31 0.07 -3.23 -5.81
CA PRO A 31 0.50 -1.90 -5.42
C PRO A 31 1.40 -1.96 -4.19
N LYS A 32 2.38 -1.05 -4.14
CA LYS A 32 3.19 -0.82 -2.94
C LYS A 32 2.34 -0.15 -1.87
N TYR A 33 2.44 -0.62 -0.64
CA TYR A 33 1.65 -0.08 0.47
C TYR A 33 2.36 1.12 1.06
N SER A 34 1.58 2.18 1.30
CA SER A 34 1.99 3.27 2.19
C SER A 34 1.95 2.81 3.64
N GLU A 35 2.51 3.59 4.57
CA GLU A 35 2.41 3.30 6.01
C GLU A 35 0.96 3.12 6.46
N LYS A 36 0.05 3.95 5.95
CA LYS A 36 -1.40 3.82 6.19
C LYS A 36 -1.95 2.49 5.67
N GLY A 37 -1.63 2.14 4.42
CA GLY A 37 -2.08 0.87 3.83
C GLY A 37 -1.55 -0.36 4.57
N LEU A 38 -0.34 -0.27 5.11
CA LEU A 38 0.24 -1.33 5.91
C LEU A 38 -0.43 -1.45 7.29
N SER A 39 -0.74 -0.34 7.94
CA SER A 39 -1.51 -0.32 9.19
C SER A 39 -2.87 -0.97 9.01
N GLU A 40 -3.57 -0.63 7.93
CA GLU A 40 -4.86 -1.24 7.56
C GLU A 40 -4.72 -2.76 7.32
N LEU A 41 -3.64 -3.21 6.67
CA LEU A 41 -3.35 -4.63 6.49
C LEU A 41 -3.15 -5.33 7.83
N ILE A 42 -2.33 -4.77 8.73
CA ILE A 42 -2.06 -5.33 10.07
C ILE A 42 -3.35 -5.40 10.89
N GLN A 43 -4.19 -4.38 10.81
CA GLN A 43 -5.49 -4.40 11.50
C GLN A 43 -6.39 -5.50 10.93
N ARG A 44 -6.45 -5.62 9.60
CA ARG A 44 -7.25 -6.66 8.93
C ARG A 44 -6.79 -8.06 9.31
N THR A 45 -5.49 -8.34 9.38
CA THR A 45 -4.98 -9.66 9.75
C THR A 45 -5.24 -10.03 11.20
N LYS A 46 -5.39 -9.03 12.10
CA LYS A 46 -5.81 -9.27 13.49
C LYS A 46 -7.30 -9.60 13.62
N THR A 47 -8.14 -9.01 12.78
CA THR A 47 -9.61 -9.13 12.89
C THR A 47 -10.22 -10.17 11.97
N THR A 48 -9.51 -10.56 10.90
CA THR A 48 -10.01 -11.51 9.91
C THR A 48 -9.44 -12.89 10.17
N PRO A 49 -10.27 -13.90 10.50
CA PRO A 49 -9.80 -15.26 10.68
C PRO A 49 -9.33 -15.86 9.35
N VAL A 50 -8.36 -16.77 9.44
CA VAL A 50 -7.90 -17.56 8.30
C VAL A 50 -8.99 -18.57 7.93
N LYS A 51 -9.42 -18.55 6.68
CA LYS A 51 -10.41 -19.51 6.16
C LYS A 51 -9.80 -20.91 6.08
N SER A 52 -10.55 -21.90 6.55
CA SER A 52 -10.25 -23.31 6.41
C SER A 52 -10.46 -23.80 4.97
N ALA A 53 -9.93 -25.00 4.66
CA ALA A 53 -10.09 -25.60 3.34
C ALA A 53 -11.57 -25.83 2.96
N SER A 54 -12.42 -26.21 3.92
CA SER A 54 -13.86 -26.41 3.69
C SER A 54 -14.58 -25.09 3.40
N GLU A 55 -14.23 -24.01 4.09
CA GLU A 55 -14.77 -22.67 3.78
C GLU A 55 -14.32 -22.19 2.40
N LEU A 56 -13.11 -22.56 1.97
CA LEU A 56 -12.60 -22.23 0.64
C LEU A 56 -13.31 -23.00 -0.49
N GLN A 57 -13.89 -24.17 -0.23
CA GLN A 57 -14.63 -24.95 -1.24
C GLN A 57 -15.91 -24.25 -1.72
N GLN A 58 -16.43 -23.27 -0.96
CA GLN A 58 -17.60 -22.48 -1.36
C GLN A 58 -17.28 -21.44 -2.44
N TYR A 59 -15.99 -21.16 -2.68
CA TYR A 59 -15.53 -20.18 -3.66
C TYR A 59 -15.23 -20.85 -5.00
N SER A 60 -15.46 -20.12 -6.08
CA SER A 60 -14.99 -20.54 -7.39
C SER A 60 -13.45 -20.54 -7.44
N LYS A 61 -12.89 -21.34 -8.36
CA LYS A 61 -11.44 -21.36 -8.60
C LYS A 61 -10.87 -19.96 -8.87
N GLY A 62 -11.59 -19.15 -9.66
CA GLY A 62 -11.17 -17.78 -9.99
C GLY A 62 -11.12 -16.87 -8.76
N GLU A 63 -12.09 -16.98 -7.84
CA GLU A 63 -12.07 -16.22 -6.60
C GLU A 63 -10.91 -16.63 -5.69
N VAL A 64 -10.66 -17.94 -5.55
CA VAL A 64 -9.52 -18.46 -4.77
C VAL A 64 -8.20 -17.95 -5.35
N GLU A 65 -8.05 -17.91 -6.68
CA GLU A 65 -6.86 -17.36 -7.34
C GLU A 65 -6.67 -15.86 -7.06
N VAL A 66 -7.77 -15.08 -7.03
CA VAL A 66 -7.71 -13.65 -6.67
C VAL A 66 -7.28 -13.47 -5.21
N TYR A 67 -7.85 -14.25 -4.28
CA TYR A 67 -7.43 -14.24 -2.87
C TYR A 67 -5.95 -14.59 -2.72
N LEU A 68 -5.48 -15.61 -3.44
CA LEU A 68 -4.07 -16.02 -3.42
C LEU A 68 -3.15 -14.92 -3.95
N LYS A 69 -3.50 -14.29 -5.08
CA LYS A 69 -2.73 -13.17 -5.65
C LYS A 69 -2.64 -12.00 -4.69
N LYS A 70 -3.76 -11.66 -4.02
CA LYS A 70 -3.80 -10.61 -3.02
C LYS A 70 -2.94 -10.95 -1.81
N ALA A 71 -3.05 -12.17 -1.27
CA ALA A 71 -2.25 -12.62 -0.14
C ALA A 71 -0.74 -12.60 -0.45
N LYS A 72 -0.33 -13.01 -1.66
CA LYS A 72 1.06 -12.90 -2.12
C LYS A 72 1.55 -11.46 -2.14
N CYS A 73 0.71 -10.53 -2.61
CA CYS A 73 1.04 -9.11 -2.60
C CYS A 73 1.15 -8.53 -1.18
N ASP A 74 0.21 -8.90 -0.29
CA ASP A 74 0.23 -8.50 1.12
C ASP A 74 1.52 -8.98 1.81
N MET A 75 1.92 -10.24 1.59
CA MET A 75 3.17 -10.80 2.11
C MET A 75 4.40 -10.03 1.59
N HIS A 76 4.44 -9.73 0.29
CA HIS A 76 5.58 -9.00 -0.29
C HIS A 76 5.70 -7.59 0.30
N ASN A 77 4.59 -6.88 0.50
CA ASN A 77 4.59 -5.57 1.14
C ASN A 77 5.10 -5.63 2.58
N LEU A 78 4.66 -6.63 3.37
CA LEU A 78 5.15 -6.84 4.74
C LEU A 78 6.64 -7.14 4.77
N GLU A 79 7.14 -8.00 3.88
CA GLU A 79 8.57 -8.33 3.79
C GLU A 79 9.42 -7.10 3.47
N LYS A 80 8.98 -6.28 2.51
CA LYS A 80 9.68 -5.04 2.14
C LYS A 80 9.68 -4.04 3.28
N TYR A 81 8.58 -3.92 4.02
CA TYR A 81 8.51 -3.06 5.18
C TYR A 81 9.42 -3.54 6.32
N ALA A 82 9.47 -4.85 6.58
CA ALA A 82 10.38 -5.43 7.57
C ALA A 82 11.84 -5.08 7.25
N LYS A 83 12.27 -5.25 5.99
CA LYS A 83 13.61 -4.87 5.52
C LYS A 83 13.91 -3.38 5.71
N GLN A 84 12.92 -2.51 5.50
CA GLN A 84 13.07 -1.08 5.74
C GLN A 84 13.25 -0.77 7.23
N LEU A 85 12.50 -1.44 8.10
CA LEU A 85 12.64 -1.28 9.56
C LEU A 85 14.00 -1.77 10.05
N GLU A 86 14.47 -2.93 9.57
CA GLU A 86 15.80 -3.44 9.90
C GLU A 86 16.91 -2.45 9.51
N LYS A 87 16.81 -1.84 8.33
CA LYS A 87 17.74 -0.80 7.88
C LYS A 87 17.72 0.41 8.81
N LYS A 88 16.54 0.94 9.14
CA LYS A 88 16.38 2.08 10.06
C LYS A 88 16.93 1.76 11.46
N LEU A 89 16.71 0.54 11.95
CA LEU A 89 17.22 0.10 13.25
C LEU A 89 18.75 0.11 13.26
N LYS A 90 19.37 -0.45 12.22
CA LYS A 90 20.83 -0.45 12.07
C LYS A 90 21.40 0.97 12.01
N GLU A 91 20.78 1.86 11.24
CA GLU A 91 21.17 3.27 11.15
C GLU A 91 21.12 3.95 12.53
N ASN A 92 20.07 3.70 13.31
CA ASN A 92 19.94 4.23 14.67
C ASN A 92 21.03 3.69 15.62
N GLU A 93 21.35 2.40 15.54
CA GLU A 93 22.42 1.80 16.35
C GLU A 93 23.80 2.39 16.01
N ASP A 94 24.08 2.62 14.74
CA ASP A 94 25.34 3.22 14.28
C ASP A 94 25.46 4.67 14.76
N ILE A 95 24.37 5.45 14.71
CA ILE A 95 24.30 6.81 15.27
C ILE A 95 24.59 6.79 16.78
N GLN A 96 23.94 5.91 17.54
CA GLN A 96 24.16 5.81 18.99
C GLN A 96 25.62 5.46 19.33
N LYS A 97 26.23 4.51 18.61
CA LYS A 97 27.65 4.15 18.77
C LYS A 97 28.59 5.30 18.45
N SER A 98 28.25 6.14 17.47
CA SER A 98 29.05 7.32 17.11
C SER A 98 29.00 8.41 18.19
N GLN A 99 27.85 8.55 18.88
CA GLN A 99 27.64 9.52 19.96
C GLN A 99 28.29 9.10 21.28
N THR A 100 28.47 7.80 21.53
CA THR A 100 29.13 7.27 22.74
C THR A 100 30.65 7.17 22.62
N ARG A 101 31.20 7.35 21.41
CA ARG A 101 32.65 7.37 21.16
C ARG A 101 33.24 8.77 20.99
N SER A 102 32.39 9.81 20.94
CA SER A 102 32.79 11.23 21.05
C SER A 102 32.73 11.68 22.50
#